data_AF-A0A7W7ZIB3-F1
#
_entry.id   AF-A0A7W7ZIB3-F1
#
_cell.length_a   1.000
_cell.length_b   1.000
_cell.length_c   1.000
_cell.angle_alpha   90.00
_cell.angle_beta   90.00
_cell.angle_gamma   90.00
#
_symmetry.space_group_name_H-M   'P 1'
#
loop_
_entity.id
_entity.type
_entity.pdbx_description
1 polymer ?
#
loop_
_entity_poly.entity_id
_entity_poly.type
_entity_poly.pdbx_seq_one_letter_code
_entity_poly.pdbx_strand_id
1 'polypeptide(L)'
;MRHLQSVVWSKGVFLTPQHLQAQDHFFEESFRFLLTSLSSCSWGLSVLAFDLAGLNDGRLQITDMQGLFPDGLAFDTTAIDLPPGSRMLDECFTVEQKSCMFYLAVPQHRHGGINVALKGGNGSGARFRSEIRMMRDESGSGIEKPVALARKNFEILAEGEDLEGMVTLPVARVVRTEAGTFAFDQDFIPPMLNVHANERLRGVLRGLVEVISSRSAQLAGSRRQRNQSLADFSASDVARFWLLYTMNTNLPVLLELFRAPYVHPETLYARMLSLGGALTTFSHTAGPLDFPRYEHKAMGECFLKLGSQILALLDTVIPTRFIALPLRRATDSVYIAEIEKDEYLSGAAYVAIAADISSAELIERTPALVKVCSATHLETLIRQALPGVPLTHMAAPPQAIPVKLNYQYFSLDRSGAAWETILRSRNFGMYVPGDIANASMELILVPAEASASRAG
;
A
#
# COMPACT_ATOMS: atom_id res chain seq x y z
N MET A 1 -29.89 18.57 -21.48
CA MET A 1 -31.06 18.32 -20.61
C MET A 1 -31.25 16.83 -20.51
N ARG A 2 -31.75 16.30 -19.38
CA ARG A 2 -31.99 14.85 -19.26
C ARG A 2 -33.35 14.48 -19.89
N HIS A 3 -33.36 13.64 -20.93
CA HIS A 3 -34.52 13.08 -21.61
C HIS A 3 -35.11 11.86 -20.88
N LEU A 4 -35.76 12.09 -19.74
CA LEU A 4 -36.47 11.05 -18.96
C LEU A 4 -37.94 10.88 -19.37
N GLN A 5 -38.28 11.17 -20.62
CA GLN A 5 -39.63 11.07 -21.17
C GLN A 5 -39.73 9.86 -22.09
N SER A 6 -40.77 9.04 -21.88
CA SER A 6 -41.03 7.88 -22.73
C SER A 6 -41.73 8.29 -24.04
N VAL A 7 -41.52 7.48 -25.08
CA VAL A 7 -42.22 7.65 -26.36
C VAL A 7 -43.68 7.20 -26.20
N VAL A 8 -44.61 8.04 -26.66
CA VAL A 8 -46.04 7.73 -26.64
C VAL A 8 -46.42 6.99 -27.93
N TRP A 9 -46.72 5.70 -27.80
CA TRP A 9 -47.20 4.88 -28.91
C TRP A 9 -48.73 4.89 -28.95
N SER A 10 -49.30 5.53 -29.97
CA SER A 10 -50.74 5.58 -30.20
C SER A 10 -51.12 4.91 -31.51
N LYS A 11 -52.39 4.47 -31.61
CA LYS A 11 -52.90 3.80 -32.81
C LYS A 11 -52.79 4.75 -34.01
N GLY A 12 -52.12 4.30 -35.07
CA GLY A 12 -51.98 5.05 -36.32
C GLY A 12 -50.70 5.89 -36.42
N VAL A 13 -49.79 5.83 -35.44
CA VAL A 13 -48.47 6.46 -35.54
C VAL A 13 -47.61 5.76 -36.59
N PHE A 14 -47.04 6.53 -37.52
CA PHE A 14 -46.04 6.05 -38.47
C PHE A 14 -44.67 6.00 -37.80
N LEU A 15 -44.00 4.85 -37.86
CA LEU A 15 -42.66 4.67 -37.28
C LEU A 15 -41.63 5.51 -38.04
N THR A 16 -40.90 6.36 -37.34
CA THR A 16 -39.79 7.15 -37.87
C THR A 16 -38.52 6.90 -37.06
N PRO A 17 -37.30 7.20 -37.59
CA PRO A 17 -36.06 7.04 -36.84
C PRO A 17 -36.06 7.80 -35.51
N GLN A 18 -36.71 8.96 -35.44
CA GLN A 18 -36.80 9.78 -34.23
C GLN A 18 -37.52 9.05 -33.09
N HIS A 19 -38.52 8.20 -33.39
CA HIS A 19 -39.20 7.43 -32.36
C HIS A 19 -38.25 6.41 -31.70
N LEU A 20 -37.47 5.68 -32.49
CA LEU A 20 -36.52 4.70 -31.97
C LEU A 20 -35.36 5.39 -31.25
N GLN A 21 -34.82 6.48 -31.80
CA GLN A 21 -33.77 7.27 -31.17
C GLN A 21 -34.21 7.86 -29.82
N ALA A 22 -35.41 8.42 -29.74
CA ALA A 22 -35.95 8.96 -28.50
C ALA A 22 -36.18 7.85 -27.45
N GLN A 23 -36.61 6.66 -27.89
CA GLN A 23 -36.77 5.50 -27.02
C GLN A 23 -35.41 5.02 -26.49
N ASP A 24 -34.40 4.90 -27.35
CA ASP A 24 -33.03 4.50 -26.95
C ASP A 24 -32.45 5.50 -25.95
N HIS A 25 -32.55 6.80 -26.23
CA HIS A 25 -32.09 7.84 -25.32
C HIS A 25 -32.82 7.81 -23.97
N PHE A 26 -34.13 7.57 -23.96
CA PHE A 26 -34.88 7.40 -22.70
C PHE A 26 -34.28 6.28 -21.83
N PHE A 27 -33.94 5.14 -22.43
CA PHE A 27 -33.33 4.02 -21.69
C PHE A 27 -31.90 4.33 -21.25
N GLU A 28 -31.05 4.84 -22.14
CA GLU A 28 -29.66 5.24 -21.84
C GLU A 28 -29.61 6.24 -20.67
N GLU A 29 -30.46 7.26 -20.73
CA GLU A 29 -30.50 8.30 -19.73
C GLU A 29 -31.12 7.86 -18.40
N SER A 30 -32.16 7.02 -18.44
CA SER A 30 -32.73 6.42 -17.23
C SER A 30 -31.70 5.54 -16.53
N PHE A 31 -30.94 4.74 -17.28
CA PHE A 31 -29.87 3.91 -16.75
C PHE A 31 -28.75 4.77 -16.15
N ARG A 32 -28.31 5.81 -16.87
CA ARG A 32 -27.32 6.78 -16.36
C ARG A 32 -27.81 7.48 -15.09
N PHE A 33 -29.08 7.85 -15.01
CA PHE A 33 -29.68 8.46 -13.83
C PHE A 33 -29.62 7.51 -12.62
N LEU A 34 -30.00 6.24 -12.81
CA LEU A 34 -29.92 5.23 -11.75
C LEU A 34 -28.47 5.00 -11.31
N LEU A 35 -27.54 4.82 -12.26
CA LEU A 35 -26.12 4.61 -11.96
C LEU A 35 -25.51 5.77 -11.15
N THR A 36 -25.73 7.01 -11.59
CA THR A 36 -25.20 8.20 -10.92
C THR A 36 -25.89 8.49 -9.58
N SER A 37 -27.06 7.91 -9.33
CA SER A 37 -27.76 7.99 -8.04
C SER A 37 -27.26 6.94 -7.04
N LEU A 38 -26.73 5.81 -7.51
CA LEU A 38 -26.28 4.70 -6.68
C LEU A 38 -24.79 4.75 -6.34
N SER A 39 -23.96 5.36 -7.19
CA SER A 39 -22.50 5.38 -7.02
C SER A 39 -21.93 6.73 -7.39
N SER A 40 -21.05 7.23 -6.51
CA SER A 40 -20.17 8.34 -6.81
C SER A 40 -19.07 7.85 -7.76
N CYS A 41 -18.70 8.67 -8.75
CA CYS A 41 -17.62 8.36 -9.70
C CYS A 41 -17.78 7.03 -10.46
N SER A 42 -18.98 6.72 -10.96
CA SER A 42 -19.28 5.49 -11.70
C SER A 42 -18.69 5.38 -13.12
N TRP A 43 -17.66 6.17 -13.44
CA TRP A 43 -16.99 6.23 -14.74
C TRP A 43 -15.49 5.96 -14.59
N GLY A 44 -14.80 5.54 -15.64
CA GLY A 44 -13.39 5.14 -15.58
C GLY A 44 -13.13 3.87 -16.39
N LEU A 45 -11.97 3.26 -16.17
CA LEU A 45 -11.48 2.08 -16.88
C LEU A 45 -11.59 0.83 -16.01
N SER A 46 -12.11 -0.26 -16.57
CA SER A 46 -12.05 -1.60 -15.99
C SER A 46 -10.95 -2.46 -16.60
N VAL A 47 -10.52 -2.16 -17.82
CA VAL A 47 -9.40 -2.78 -18.51
C VAL A 47 -8.70 -1.71 -19.34
N LEU A 48 -7.37 -1.69 -19.33
CA LEU A 48 -6.55 -0.87 -20.22
C LEU A 48 -5.22 -1.58 -20.49
N ALA A 49 -4.93 -1.83 -21.76
CA ALA A 49 -3.67 -2.41 -22.21
C ALA A 49 -3.12 -1.63 -23.41
N PHE A 50 -1.80 -1.49 -23.44
CA PHE A 50 -1.07 -0.81 -24.51
C PHE A 50 -0.11 -1.78 -25.20
N ASP A 51 0.19 -1.48 -26.47
CA ASP A 51 1.28 -2.13 -27.20
C ASP A 51 2.63 -1.62 -26.70
N LEU A 52 3.25 -2.38 -25.80
CA LEU A 52 4.56 -2.04 -25.22
C LEU A 52 5.70 -2.10 -26.25
N ALA A 53 5.58 -2.94 -27.29
CA ALA A 53 6.58 -3.00 -28.35
C ALA A 53 6.50 -1.72 -29.19
N GLY A 54 5.28 -1.32 -29.58
CA GLY A 54 5.05 -0.06 -30.29
C GLY A 54 5.52 1.18 -29.52
N LEU A 55 5.43 1.19 -28.19
CA LEU A 55 5.91 2.30 -27.37
C LEU A 55 7.42 2.54 -27.55
N ASN A 56 8.22 1.46 -27.62
CA ASN A 56 9.66 1.55 -27.84
C ASN A 56 9.99 2.11 -29.23
N ASP A 57 9.11 1.89 -30.21
CA ASP A 57 9.19 2.42 -31.57
C ASP A 57 8.61 3.85 -31.70
N GLY A 58 8.26 4.50 -30.57
CA GLY A 58 7.72 5.86 -30.57
C GLY A 58 6.23 5.94 -30.93
N ARG A 59 5.48 4.83 -30.82
CA ARG A 59 4.06 4.77 -31.15
C ARG A 59 3.20 4.42 -29.93
N LEU A 60 2.23 5.27 -29.61
CA LEU A 60 1.23 4.97 -28.60
C LEU A 60 0.02 4.28 -29.23
N GLN A 61 -0.26 3.04 -28.81
CA GLN A 61 -1.39 2.27 -29.27
C GLN A 61 -2.05 1.52 -28.12
N ILE A 62 -3.38 1.63 -28.02
CA ILE A 62 -4.21 0.86 -27.09
C ILE A 62 -4.58 -0.45 -27.78
N THR A 63 -4.36 -1.58 -27.11
CA THR A 63 -4.74 -2.91 -27.62
C THR A 63 -6.10 -3.32 -27.07
N ASP A 64 -6.30 -3.14 -25.76
CA ASP A 64 -7.54 -3.50 -25.07
C ASP A 64 -7.99 -2.38 -24.16
N MET A 65 -9.29 -2.10 -24.17
CA MET A 65 -9.89 -1.14 -23.28
C MET A 65 -11.34 -1.48 -22.98
N GLN A 66 -11.71 -1.33 -21.71
CA GLN A 66 -13.08 -1.46 -21.25
C GLN A 66 -13.35 -0.39 -20.19
N GLY A 67 -14.55 0.16 -20.20
CA GLY A 67 -14.94 1.15 -19.21
C GLY A 67 -16.14 1.98 -19.59
N LEU A 68 -16.25 3.12 -18.91
CA LEU A 68 -17.33 4.08 -19.05
C LEU A 68 -16.75 5.49 -19.10
N PHE A 69 -17.14 6.28 -20.09
CA PHE A 69 -16.84 7.71 -20.13
C PHE A 69 -17.60 8.48 -19.04
N PRO A 70 -17.13 9.68 -18.64
CA PRO A 70 -17.86 10.56 -17.70
C PRO A 70 -19.30 10.88 -18.13
N ASP A 71 -19.57 10.89 -19.45
CA ASP A 71 -20.90 11.10 -20.02
C ASP A 71 -21.75 9.82 -20.12
N GLY A 72 -21.23 8.68 -19.68
CA GLY A 72 -21.97 7.42 -19.54
C GLY A 72 -21.86 6.49 -20.74
N LEU A 73 -21.06 6.84 -21.76
CA LEU A 73 -20.81 5.93 -22.87
C LEU A 73 -19.93 4.76 -22.43
N ALA A 74 -20.51 3.57 -22.41
CA ALA A 74 -19.79 2.33 -22.17
C ALA A 74 -18.99 1.91 -23.40
N PHE A 75 -17.85 1.26 -23.19
CA PHE A 75 -17.02 0.73 -24.26
C PHE A 75 -16.33 -0.57 -23.85
N ASP A 76 -16.16 -1.46 -24.82
CA ASP A 76 -15.51 -2.77 -24.64
C ASP A 76 -14.95 -3.29 -25.96
N THR A 77 -13.62 -3.32 -26.06
CA THR A 77 -12.91 -3.82 -27.24
C THR A 77 -12.84 -5.34 -27.33
N THR A 78 -13.07 -6.07 -26.24
CA THR A 78 -13.10 -7.54 -26.27
C THR A 78 -14.38 -8.07 -26.92
N ALA A 79 -15.45 -7.27 -26.88
CA ALA A 79 -16.73 -7.64 -27.45
C ALA A 79 -16.88 -7.14 -28.89
N ILE A 80 -17.01 -5.83 -29.08
CA ILE A 80 -17.56 -5.25 -30.32
C ILE A 80 -16.81 -4.00 -30.78
N ASP A 81 -16.31 -3.20 -29.83
CA ASP A 81 -15.67 -1.93 -30.14
C ASP A 81 -14.27 -2.15 -30.71
N LEU A 82 -13.82 -1.18 -31.49
CA LEU A 82 -12.46 -1.18 -32.05
C LEU A 82 -11.63 -0.14 -31.30
N PRO A 83 -10.37 -0.43 -30.96
CA PRO A 83 -9.47 0.55 -30.35
C PRO A 83 -9.27 1.78 -31.27
N PRO A 84 -8.89 2.93 -30.70
CA PRO A 84 -8.56 4.11 -31.49
C PRO A 84 -7.30 3.88 -32.35
N GLY A 85 -7.11 4.74 -33.35
CA GLY A 85 -5.86 4.77 -34.11
C GLY A 85 -4.65 5.09 -33.24
N SER A 86 -3.48 4.56 -33.60
CA SER A 86 -2.23 4.84 -32.92
C SER A 86 -1.76 6.29 -33.14
N ARG A 87 -0.99 6.83 -32.19
CA ARG A 87 -0.36 8.16 -32.30
C ARG A 87 1.17 8.03 -32.33
N MET A 88 1.82 8.84 -33.17
CA MET A 88 3.27 9.02 -33.13
C MET A 88 3.61 9.95 -31.96
N LEU A 89 4.46 9.49 -31.05
CA LEU A 89 4.82 10.23 -29.84
C LEU A 89 5.65 11.47 -30.17
N ASP A 90 6.53 11.40 -31.17
CA ASP A 90 7.36 12.54 -31.55
C ASP A 90 6.55 13.75 -32.05
N GLU A 91 5.34 13.53 -32.58
CA GLU A 91 4.42 14.59 -33.01
C GLU A 91 3.67 15.23 -31.83
N CYS A 92 3.62 14.54 -30.69
CA CYS A 92 2.82 14.92 -29.52
C CYS A 92 3.63 15.64 -28.43
N PHE A 93 4.96 15.67 -28.55
CA PHE A 93 5.85 16.30 -27.59
C PHE A 93 6.41 17.60 -28.16
N THR A 94 6.35 18.69 -27.39
CA THR A 94 7.13 19.90 -27.71
C THR A 94 8.61 19.69 -27.35
N VAL A 95 9.51 20.47 -27.96
CA VAL A 95 10.98 20.31 -27.84
C VAL A 95 11.46 20.29 -26.37
N GLU A 96 10.78 21.02 -25.49
CA GLU A 96 11.15 21.19 -24.08
C GLU A 96 10.36 20.27 -23.13
N GLN A 97 9.32 19.60 -23.62
CA GLN A 97 8.41 18.82 -22.79
C GLN A 97 8.99 17.44 -22.46
N LYS A 98 9.13 17.16 -21.15
CA LYS A 98 9.63 15.87 -20.65
C LYS A 98 8.52 14.84 -20.41
N SER A 99 7.28 15.29 -20.26
CA SER A 99 6.12 14.45 -19.99
C SER A 99 4.89 14.95 -20.75
N CYS A 100 4.10 14.05 -21.32
CA CYS A 100 2.87 14.39 -22.02
C CYS A 100 1.72 13.49 -21.54
N MET A 101 0.58 14.10 -21.22
CA MET A 101 -0.67 13.39 -20.92
C MET A 101 -1.38 12.96 -22.19
N PHE A 102 -1.90 11.73 -22.19
CA PHE A 102 -2.72 11.19 -23.27
C PHE A 102 -4.12 10.83 -22.77
N TYR A 103 -5.10 11.12 -23.60
CA TYR A 103 -6.51 10.95 -23.33
C TYR A 103 -7.15 10.06 -24.39
N LEU A 104 -7.97 9.11 -23.95
CA LEU A 104 -8.97 8.51 -24.80
C LEU A 104 -10.12 9.51 -24.93
N ALA A 105 -10.49 9.85 -26.16
CA ALA A 105 -11.48 10.87 -26.45
C ALA A 105 -12.57 10.34 -27.39
N VAL A 106 -13.76 10.90 -27.25
CA VAL A 106 -14.89 10.68 -28.15
C VAL A 106 -15.65 12.00 -28.31
N PRO A 107 -16.13 12.37 -29.51
CA PRO A 107 -16.90 13.60 -29.68
C PRO A 107 -18.13 13.62 -28.78
N GLN A 108 -18.40 14.76 -28.14
CA GLN A 108 -19.56 14.92 -27.26
C GLN A 108 -20.86 14.71 -28.03
N HIS A 109 -21.85 14.12 -27.37
CA HIS A 109 -23.18 14.02 -27.94
C HIS A 109 -23.79 15.42 -28.15
N ARG A 110 -24.19 15.73 -29.39
CA ARG A 110 -24.79 17.01 -29.79
C ARG A 110 -26.30 16.87 -29.87
N HIS A 111 -27.03 17.46 -28.92
CA HIS A 111 -28.49 17.41 -28.95
C HIS A 111 -29.05 18.15 -30.17
N GLY A 112 -29.89 17.49 -30.97
CA GLY A 112 -30.42 18.03 -32.23
C GLY A 112 -29.38 18.13 -33.36
N GLY A 113 -28.14 17.68 -33.13
CA GLY A 113 -27.06 17.68 -34.12
C GLY A 113 -26.83 16.32 -34.76
N ILE A 114 -25.91 16.30 -35.73
CA ILE A 114 -25.47 15.06 -36.40
C ILE A 114 -24.49 14.31 -35.48
N ASN A 115 -24.94 13.20 -34.89
CA ASN A 115 -24.14 12.35 -34.01
C ASN A 115 -23.59 11.09 -34.71
N VAL A 116 -24.11 10.74 -35.89
CA VAL A 116 -23.68 9.56 -36.66
C VAL A 116 -23.22 10.02 -38.04
N ALA A 117 -21.93 9.83 -38.35
CA ALA A 117 -21.41 10.04 -39.69
C ALA A 117 -21.75 8.85 -40.60
N LEU A 118 -22.53 9.13 -41.65
CA LEU A 118 -22.80 8.17 -42.72
C LEU A 118 -21.62 8.12 -43.71
N LYS A 119 -21.36 6.96 -44.33
CA LYS A 119 -20.32 6.85 -45.36
C LYS A 119 -20.59 7.83 -46.51
N GLY A 120 -19.64 8.73 -46.78
CA GLY A 120 -19.73 9.74 -47.84
C GLY A 120 -20.63 10.95 -47.53
N GLY A 121 -21.13 11.09 -46.29
CA GLY A 121 -21.97 12.21 -45.85
C GLY A 121 -21.22 13.28 -45.04
N ASN A 122 -21.92 14.38 -44.74
CA ASN A 122 -21.46 15.40 -43.79
C ASN A 122 -21.50 14.85 -42.35
N GLY A 123 -20.37 14.83 -41.67
CA GLY A 123 -20.28 14.29 -40.30
C GLY A 123 -18.87 14.34 -39.69
N SER A 124 -18.04 15.30 -40.10
CA SER A 124 -16.72 15.47 -39.49
C SER A 124 -16.87 15.71 -37.97
N GLY A 125 -16.15 14.92 -37.16
CA GLY A 125 -16.25 14.98 -35.71
C GLY A 125 -17.58 14.45 -35.13
N ALA A 126 -18.30 13.58 -35.84
CA ALA A 126 -19.47 12.89 -35.28
C ALA A 126 -19.03 11.86 -34.23
N ARG A 127 -19.84 11.69 -33.18
CA ARG A 127 -19.61 10.77 -32.07
C ARG A 127 -19.52 9.30 -32.51
N PHE A 128 -20.31 8.94 -33.52
CA PHE A 128 -20.36 7.60 -34.09
C PHE A 128 -20.15 7.63 -35.60
N ARG A 129 -19.70 6.50 -36.15
CA ARG A 129 -19.61 6.24 -37.59
C ARG A 129 -20.49 5.06 -37.95
N SER A 130 -21.20 5.14 -39.08
CA SER A 130 -22.03 4.06 -39.56
C SER A 130 -21.18 2.91 -40.12
N GLU A 131 -21.41 1.70 -39.60
CA GLU A 131 -20.76 0.46 -40.02
C GLU A 131 -21.83 -0.59 -40.31
N ILE A 132 -21.75 -1.24 -41.47
CA ILE A 132 -22.70 -2.31 -41.82
C ILE A 132 -22.14 -3.63 -41.28
N ARG A 133 -22.95 -4.34 -40.50
CA ARG A 133 -22.67 -5.72 -40.06
C ARG A 133 -23.78 -6.66 -40.48
N MET A 134 -23.42 -7.89 -40.83
CA MET A 134 -24.38 -8.94 -41.10
C MET A 134 -24.88 -9.49 -39.76
N MET A 135 -26.17 -9.37 -39.50
CA MET A 135 -26.82 -9.81 -38.26
C MET A 135 -27.73 -10.98 -38.56
N ARG A 136 -27.55 -12.07 -37.83
CA ARG A 136 -28.41 -13.25 -37.91
C ARG A 136 -29.71 -13.01 -37.16
N ASP A 137 -30.80 -13.45 -37.76
CA ASP A 137 -32.11 -13.52 -37.11
C ASP A 137 -32.15 -14.62 -36.02
N GLU A 138 -32.47 -14.21 -34.79
CA GLU A 138 -32.58 -15.09 -33.62
C GLU A 138 -33.86 -15.94 -33.62
N SER A 139 -34.85 -15.63 -34.47
CA SER A 139 -36.12 -16.37 -34.56
C SER A 139 -36.05 -17.69 -35.35
N GLY A 140 -34.86 -18.09 -35.80
CA GLY A 140 -34.59 -19.45 -36.30
C GLY A 140 -34.42 -19.59 -37.82
N SER A 141 -34.62 -18.52 -38.61
CA SER A 141 -34.43 -18.56 -40.07
C SER A 141 -32.97 -18.75 -40.49
N GLY A 142 -32.02 -18.37 -39.63
CA GLY A 142 -30.58 -18.42 -39.91
C GLY A 142 -30.12 -17.43 -40.98
N ILE A 143 -31.03 -16.62 -41.52
CA ILE A 143 -30.74 -15.63 -42.55
C ILE A 143 -30.03 -14.45 -41.89
N GLU A 144 -28.87 -14.10 -42.44
CA GLU A 144 -28.17 -12.87 -42.07
C GLU A 144 -28.63 -11.71 -42.94
N LYS A 145 -28.87 -10.56 -42.31
CA LYS A 145 -29.20 -9.31 -43.01
C LYS A 145 -28.22 -8.20 -42.64
N PRO A 146 -27.86 -7.32 -43.59
CA PRO A 146 -27.03 -6.16 -43.28
C PRO A 146 -27.80 -5.18 -42.40
N VAL A 147 -27.21 -4.81 -41.26
CA VAL A 147 -27.71 -3.80 -40.34
C VAL A 147 -26.63 -2.73 -40.17
N ALA A 148 -27.01 -1.46 -40.33
CA ALA A 148 -26.13 -0.32 -40.08
C ALA A 148 -26.10 -0.01 -38.59
N LEU A 149 -24.94 -0.21 -37.96
CA LEU A 149 -24.69 0.05 -36.55
C LEU A 149 -23.85 1.31 -36.36
N ALA A 150 -23.99 1.94 -35.20
CA ALA A 150 -23.25 3.12 -34.81
C ALA A 150 -21.96 2.71 -34.08
N ARG A 151 -20.84 2.62 -34.81
CA ARG A 151 -19.51 2.38 -34.21
C ARG A 151 -19.02 3.64 -33.52
N LYS A 152 -18.49 3.54 -32.31
CA LYS A 152 -17.91 4.67 -31.55
C LYS A 152 -16.66 5.22 -32.26
N ASN A 153 -16.58 6.55 -32.36
CA ASN A 153 -15.44 7.24 -32.98
C ASN A 153 -14.40 7.62 -31.91
N PHE A 154 -13.61 6.65 -31.46
CA PHE A 154 -12.55 6.88 -30.49
C PHE A 154 -11.29 7.45 -31.12
N GLU A 155 -10.68 8.39 -30.42
CA GLU A 155 -9.44 9.05 -30.81
C GLU A 155 -8.52 9.14 -29.59
N ILE A 156 -7.20 9.11 -29.81
CA ILE A 156 -6.22 9.43 -28.76
C ILE A 156 -5.81 10.88 -28.96
N LEU A 157 -6.00 11.69 -27.93
CA LEU A 157 -5.57 13.09 -27.89
C LEU A 157 -4.41 13.26 -26.92
N ALA A 158 -3.44 14.10 -27.30
CA ALA A 158 -2.32 14.51 -26.48
C ALA A 158 -2.64 15.82 -25.73
N GLU A 159 -1.91 16.06 -24.65
CA GLU A 159 -1.94 17.32 -23.93
C GLU A 159 -1.57 18.49 -24.85
N GLY A 160 -2.37 19.55 -24.82
CA GLY A 160 -2.19 20.72 -25.68
C GLY A 160 -2.96 20.67 -27.01
N GLU A 161 -3.53 19.51 -27.37
CA GLU A 161 -4.51 19.45 -28.46
C GLU A 161 -5.87 20.03 -28.04
N ASP A 162 -6.70 20.39 -29.02
CA ASP A 162 -8.04 20.91 -28.77
C ASP A 162 -8.94 19.79 -28.20
N LEU A 163 -9.31 19.93 -26.93
CA LEU A 163 -10.22 19.03 -26.22
C LEU A 163 -11.67 19.54 -26.26
N GLU A 164 -11.93 20.70 -26.85
CA GLU A 164 -13.26 21.31 -26.87
C GLU A 164 -14.24 20.46 -27.69
N GLY A 165 -15.44 20.25 -27.14
CA GLY A 165 -16.45 19.39 -27.76
C GLY A 165 -16.13 17.88 -27.73
N MET A 166 -15.09 17.47 -27.00
CA MET A 166 -14.75 16.07 -26.75
C MET A 166 -15.09 15.67 -25.31
N VAL A 167 -15.42 14.40 -25.11
CA VAL A 167 -15.47 13.77 -23.79
C VAL A 167 -14.23 12.90 -23.65
N THR A 168 -13.44 13.17 -22.62
CA THR A 168 -12.08 12.64 -22.48
C THR A 168 -11.94 11.81 -21.21
N LEU A 169 -11.10 10.79 -21.27
CA LEU A 169 -10.68 9.96 -20.15
C LEU A 169 -9.15 9.85 -20.20
N PRO A 170 -8.41 10.35 -19.20
CA PRO A 170 -6.95 10.25 -19.21
C PRO A 170 -6.54 8.78 -19.09
N VAL A 171 -5.65 8.32 -19.98
CA VAL A 171 -5.28 6.90 -20.10
C VAL A 171 -3.81 6.63 -19.83
N ALA A 172 -2.92 7.57 -20.13
CA ALA A 172 -1.50 7.42 -19.88
C ALA A 172 -0.81 8.78 -19.70
N ARG A 173 0.26 8.78 -18.91
CA ARG A 173 1.30 9.81 -18.95
C ARG A 173 2.56 9.16 -19.50
N VAL A 174 3.10 9.71 -20.60
CA VAL A 174 4.34 9.22 -21.20
C VAL A 174 5.44 10.22 -20.90
N VAL A 175 6.60 9.73 -20.52
CA VAL A 175 7.81 10.52 -20.26
C VAL A 175 8.88 10.20 -21.29
N ARG A 176 9.63 11.22 -21.69
CA ARG A 176 10.83 11.06 -22.50
C ARG A 176 12.02 10.85 -21.57
N THR A 177 12.69 9.70 -21.71
CA THR A 177 13.87 9.35 -20.91
C THR A 177 15.09 10.15 -21.36
N GLU A 178 16.14 10.16 -20.54
CA GLU A 178 17.42 10.81 -20.89
C GLU A 178 18.08 10.19 -22.15
N ALA A 179 17.77 8.92 -22.44
CA ALA A 179 18.22 8.23 -23.66
C ALA A 179 17.42 8.61 -24.91
N GLY A 180 16.42 9.50 -24.80
CA GLY A 180 15.55 9.91 -25.89
C GLY A 180 14.43 8.92 -26.21
N THR A 181 14.30 7.82 -25.46
CA THR A 181 13.22 6.84 -25.60
C THR A 181 11.98 7.26 -24.82
N PHE A 182 10.83 6.65 -25.13
CA PHE A 182 9.59 6.89 -24.41
C PHE A 182 9.28 5.79 -23.41
N ALA A 183 8.76 6.18 -22.24
CA ALA A 183 8.33 5.25 -21.20
C ALA A 183 7.02 5.73 -20.56
N PHE A 184 6.22 4.81 -20.03
CA PHE A 184 5.08 5.20 -19.20
C PHE A 184 5.55 5.69 -17.83
N ASP A 185 4.92 6.75 -17.34
CA ASP A 185 5.05 7.15 -15.95
C ASP A 185 4.35 6.12 -15.05
N GLN A 186 5.12 5.49 -14.15
CA GLN A 186 4.64 4.44 -13.25
C GLN A 186 3.79 4.96 -12.08
N ASP A 187 3.87 6.26 -11.77
CA ASP A 187 3.08 6.89 -10.72
C ASP A 187 1.77 7.48 -11.26
N PHE A 188 1.62 7.55 -12.58
CA PHE A 188 0.33 7.89 -13.18
C PHE A 188 -0.64 6.71 -13.08
N ILE A 189 -1.81 6.96 -12.47
CA ILE A 189 -2.90 6.00 -12.37
C ILE A 189 -4.14 6.67 -13.00
N PRO A 190 -4.68 6.12 -14.11
CA PRO A 190 -5.87 6.69 -14.73
C PRO A 190 -7.13 6.45 -13.88
N PRO A 191 -8.26 7.11 -14.18
CA PRO A 191 -9.55 6.82 -13.58
C PRO A 191 -9.93 5.34 -13.77
N MET A 192 -10.06 4.57 -12.70
CA MET A 192 -10.30 3.12 -12.70
C MET A 192 -11.62 2.82 -12.01
N LEU A 193 -12.36 1.87 -12.56
CA LEU A 193 -13.55 1.28 -11.93
C LEU A 193 -13.19 0.10 -11.03
N ASN A 194 -12.06 -0.55 -11.29
CA ASN A 194 -11.57 -1.70 -10.51
C ASN A 194 -10.10 -1.49 -10.09
N VAL A 195 -9.83 -1.58 -8.79
CA VAL A 195 -8.46 -1.55 -8.23
C VAL A 195 -7.57 -2.61 -8.86
N HIS A 196 -8.11 -3.79 -9.14
CA HIS A 196 -7.34 -4.93 -9.67
C HIS A 196 -6.93 -4.78 -11.14
N ALA A 197 -7.53 -3.83 -11.86
CA ALA A 197 -7.22 -3.55 -13.24
C ALA A 197 -5.98 -2.66 -13.41
N ASN A 198 -5.39 -2.17 -12.31
CA ASN A 198 -4.16 -1.39 -12.33
C ASN A 198 -3.16 -1.97 -11.32
N GLU A 199 -1.99 -2.39 -11.82
CA GLU A 199 -0.98 -3.05 -10.99
C GLU A 199 -0.41 -2.14 -9.90
N ARG A 200 -0.37 -0.82 -10.10
CA ARG A 200 0.11 0.13 -9.09
C ARG A 200 -0.85 0.20 -7.90
N LEU A 201 -2.16 0.35 -8.15
CA LEU A 201 -3.19 0.33 -7.09
C LEU A 201 -3.22 -1.01 -6.36
N ARG A 202 -3.17 -2.11 -7.11
CA ARG A 202 -3.08 -3.47 -6.55
C ARG A 202 -1.81 -3.64 -5.71
N GLY A 203 -0.69 -3.06 -6.13
CA GLY A 203 0.57 -3.02 -5.40
C GLY A 203 0.45 -2.28 -4.06
N VAL A 204 -0.23 -1.13 -4.03
CA VAL A 204 -0.49 -0.39 -2.78
C VAL A 204 -1.30 -1.25 -1.80
N LEU A 205 -2.39 -1.87 -2.25
CA LEU A 205 -3.21 -2.75 -1.40
C LEU A 205 -2.41 -3.94 -0.89
N ARG A 206 -1.63 -4.60 -1.76
CA ARG A 206 -0.77 -5.73 -1.41
C ARG A 206 0.26 -5.34 -0.34
N GLY A 207 0.98 -4.25 -0.56
CA GLY A 207 1.98 -3.76 0.38
C GLY A 207 1.39 -3.43 1.76
N LEU A 208 0.21 -2.82 1.80
CA LEU A 208 -0.51 -2.58 3.06
C LEU A 208 -0.86 -3.89 3.77
N VAL A 209 -1.42 -4.87 3.06
CA VAL A 209 -1.76 -6.18 3.63
C VAL A 209 -0.52 -6.89 4.19
N GLU A 210 0.58 -6.90 3.45
CA GLU A 210 1.84 -7.53 3.85
C GLU A 210 2.43 -6.89 5.12
N VAL A 211 2.51 -5.55 5.14
CA VAL A 211 3.07 -4.81 6.29
C VAL A 211 2.17 -4.98 7.52
N ILE A 212 0.85 -4.84 7.39
CA ILE A 212 -0.08 -5.00 8.51
C ILE A 212 -0.03 -6.44 9.04
N SER A 213 0.01 -7.44 8.16
CA SER A 213 0.11 -8.86 8.57
C SER A 213 1.40 -9.13 9.35
N SER A 214 2.52 -8.65 8.84
CA SER A 214 3.84 -8.79 9.48
C SER A 214 3.85 -8.12 10.87
N ARG A 215 3.39 -6.86 10.95
CA ARG A 215 3.35 -6.10 12.21
C ARG A 215 2.38 -6.71 13.23
N SER A 216 1.22 -7.17 12.79
CA SER A 216 0.25 -7.87 13.64
C SER A 216 0.87 -9.15 14.23
N ALA A 217 1.55 -9.96 13.41
CA ALA A 217 2.21 -11.17 13.87
C ALA A 217 3.33 -10.88 14.90
N GLN A 218 4.14 -9.84 14.67
CA GLN A 218 5.17 -9.39 15.62
C GLN A 218 4.56 -9.01 16.98
N LEU A 219 3.52 -8.17 16.97
CA LEU A 219 2.80 -7.74 18.18
C LEU A 219 2.10 -8.89 18.92
N ALA A 220 1.51 -9.84 18.18
CA ALA A 220 0.84 -11.00 18.75
C ALA A 220 1.85 -12.00 19.35
N GLY A 221 3.02 -12.19 18.72
CA GLY A 221 4.10 -13.03 19.21
C GLY A 221 4.61 -12.59 20.59
N SER A 222 4.77 -11.28 20.80
CA SER A 222 5.15 -10.72 22.10
C SER A 222 4.12 -10.99 23.21
N ARG A 223 2.82 -11.14 22.89
CA ARG A 223 1.79 -11.50 23.88
C ARG A 223 1.85 -12.97 24.29
N ARG A 224 2.13 -13.88 23.35
CA ARG A 224 2.16 -15.33 23.63
C ARG A 224 3.26 -15.73 24.62
N GLN A 225 4.36 -14.98 24.65
CA GLN A 225 5.43 -15.19 25.64
C GLN A 225 5.03 -14.81 27.09
N ARG A 226 3.88 -14.16 27.31
CA ARG A 226 3.46 -13.63 28.63
C ARG A 226 2.38 -14.43 29.39
N ASN A 227 1.82 -15.52 28.85
CA ASN A 227 0.76 -16.34 29.49
C ASN A 227 -0.48 -15.57 30.05
N GLN A 228 -1.52 -15.46 29.20
CA GLN A 228 -2.98 -15.59 29.41
C GLN A 228 -3.74 -15.15 30.70
N SER A 229 -3.20 -14.35 31.62
CA SER A 229 -4.07 -13.64 32.58
C SER A 229 -4.64 -12.38 31.91
N LEU A 230 -5.97 -12.30 31.74
CA LEU A 230 -6.67 -11.10 31.23
C LEU A 230 -6.45 -9.85 32.11
N ALA A 231 -5.88 -10.02 33.32
CA ALA A 231 -5.72 -8.97 34.32
C ALA A 231 -4.37 -8.22 34.29
N ASP A 232 -3.35 -8.69 33.55
CA ASP A 232 -1.98 -8.15 33.61
C ASP A 232 -1.63 -7.17 32.48
N PHE A 233 -2.51 -6.20 32.19
CA PHE A 233 -2.15 -5.10 31.30
C PHE A 233 -1.42 -4.00 32.07
N SER A 234 -0.11 -3.84 31.82
CA SER A 234 0.61 -2.64 32.30
C SER A 234 0.19 -1.41 31.49
N ALA A 235 0.35 -0.20 32.06
CA ALA A 235 0.06 1.05 31.35
C ALA A 235 0.85 1.19 30.02
N SER A 236 2.04 0.60 29.93
CA SER A 236 2.85 0.53 28.70
C SER A 236 2.32 -0.45 27.64
N ASP A 237 1.47 -1.41 28.01
CA ASP A 237 0.88 -2.38 27.08
C ASP A 237 -0.39 -1.87 26.41
N VAL A 238 -1.00 -0.79 26.92
CA VAL A 238 -2.23 -0.21 26.39
C VAL A 238 -2.05 0.28 24.96
N ALA A 239 -0.96 0.98 24.66
CA ALA A 239 -0.66 1.47 23.31
C ALA A 239 -0.45 0.30 22.32
N ARG A 240 0.32 -0.73 22.71
CA ARG A 240 0.51 -1.95 21.91
C ARG A 240 -0.80 -2.71 21.72
N PHE A 241 -1.66 -2.70 22.74
CA PHE A 241 -2.96 -3.33 22.65
C PHE A 241 -3.84 -2.67 21.61
N TRP A 242 -3.97 -1.34 21.67
CA TRP A 242 -4.76 -0.57 20.71
C TRP A 242 -4.19 -0.65 19.30
N LEU A 243 -2.86 -0.66 19.15
CA LEU A 243 -2.25 -0.83 17.84
C LEU A 243 -2.59 -2.20 17.25
N LEU A 244 -2.43 -3.28 18.03
CA LEU A 244 -2.78 -4.62 17.57
C LEU A 244 -4.27 -4.74 17.27
N TYR A 245 -5.13 -4.13 18.10
CA TYR A 245 -6.57 -4.06 17.87
C TYR A 245 -6.88 -3.38 16.53
N THR A 246 -6.30 -2.20 16.28
CA THR A 246 -6.46 -1.46 15.01
C THR A 246 -6.02 -2.29 13.81
N MET A 247 -4.86 -2.95 13.90
CA MET A 247 -4.39 -3.83 12.81
C MET A 247 -5.32 -5.01 12.58
N ASN A 248 -5.74 -5.71 13.65
CA ASN A 248 -6.57 -6.91 13.54
C ASN A 248 -8.01 -6.61 13.10
N THR A 249 -8.53 -5.42 13.37
CA THR A 249 -9.85 -5.00 12.88
C THR A 249 -9.81 -4.66 11.39
N ASN A 250 -8.71 -4.08 10.89
CA ASN A 250 -8.62 -3.65 9.49
C ASN A 250 -8.09 -4.75 8.55
N LEU A 251 -7.22 -5.65 9.02
CA LEU A 251 -6.57 -6.66 8.19
C LEU A 251 -7.56 -7.60 7.45
N PRO A 252 -8.59 -8.18 8.09
CA PRO A 252 -9.53 -9.06 7.41
C PRO A 252 -10.30 -8.34 6.29
N VAL A 253 -10.66 -7.07 6.51
CA VAL A 253 -11.37 -6.26 5.52
C VAL A 253 -10.48 -5.98 4.30
N LEU A 254 -9.20 -5.63 4.52
CA LEU A 254 -8.24 -5.41 3.43
C LEU A 254 -7.93 -6.71 2.67
N LEU A 255 -7.86 -7.85 3.37
CA LEU A 255 -7.70 -9.16 2.74
C LEU A 255 -8.90 -9.53 1.87
N GLU A 256 -10.12 -9.23 2.31
CA GLU A 256 -11.32 -9.45 1.51
C GLU A 256 -11.31 -8.58 0.25
N LEU A 257 -10.99 -7.29 0.36
CA LEU A 257 -10.83 -6.41 -0.80
C LEU A 257 -9.73 -6.90 -1.76
N PHE A 258 -8.65 -7.47 -1.23
CA PHE A 258 -7.57 -8.03 -2.05
C PHE A 258 -7.99 -9.30 -2.80
N ARG A 259 -8.92 -10.09 -2.25
CA ARG A 259 -9.43 -11.34 -2.86
C ARG A 259 -10.64 -11.12 -3.76
N ALA A 260 -11.42 -10.07 -3.50
CA ALA A 260 -12.61 -9.76 -4.26
C ALA A 260 -12.25 -9.53 -5.74
N PRO A 261 -13.03 -10.06 -6.70
CA PRO A 261 -12.73 -9.92 -8.14
C PRO A 261 -12.87 -8.47 -8.63
N TYR A 262 -13.69 -7.68 -7.95
CA TYR A 262 -13.97 -6.30 -8.29
C TYR A 262 -14.03 -5.45 -7.03
N VAL A 263 -13.23 -4.39 -7.00
CA VAL A 263 -13.26 -3.38 -5.92
C VAL A 263 -13.18 -2.01 -6.55
N HIS A 264 -14.21 -1.19 -6.32
CA HIS A 264 -14.16 0.21 -6.71
C HIS A 264 -13.11 0.96 -5.88
N PRO A 265 -12.26 1.81 -6.48
CA PRO A 265 -11.19 2.51 -5.75
C PRO A 265 -11.70 3.34 -4.57
N GLU A 266 -12.85 4.00 -4.67
CA GLU A 266 -13.43 4.76 -3.56
C GLU A 266 -13.63 3.90 -2.30
N THR A 267 -14.06 2.65 -2.46
CA THR A 267 -14.25 1.70 -1.35
C THR A 267 -12.94 1.39 -0.65
N LEU A 268 -11.89 1.11 -1.43
CA LEU A 268 -10.55 0.89 -0.88
C LEU A 268 -10.03 2.15 -0.19
N TYR A 269 -10.19 3.31 -0.83
CA TYR A 269 -9.72 4.59 -0.32
C TYR A 269 -10.34 4.93 1.04
N ALA A 270 -11.66 4.72 1.19
CA ALA A 270 -12.36 4.91 2.46
C ALA A 270 -11.83 3.99 3.57
N ARG A 271 -11.48 2.73 3.24
CA ARG A 271 -10.87 1.80 4.20
C ARG A 271 -9.44 2.20 4.55
N MET A 272 -8.66 2.68 3.59
CA MET A 272 -7.32 3.24 3.84
C MET A 272 -7.40 4.46 4.74
N LEU A 273 -8.31 5.40 4.51
CA LEU A 273 -8.54 6.56 5.37
C LEU A 273 -8.94 6.15 6.79
N SER A 274 -9.83 5.17 6.95
CA SER A 274 -10.22 4.66 8.26
C SER A 274 -9.04 4.08 9.03
N LEU A 275 -8.16 3.31 8.36
CA LEU A 275 -6.94 2.78 8.96
C LEU A 275 -5.96 3.90 9.30
N GLY A 276 -5.67 4.80 8.36
CA GLY A 276 -4.77 5.93 8.55
C GLY A 276 -5.22 6.81 9.72
N GLY A 277 -6.50 7.18 9.76
CA GLY A 277 -7.10 7.94 10.85
C GLY A 277 -6.92 7.25 12.21
N ALA A 278 -7.17 5.94 12.30
CA ALA A 278 -6.91 5.20 13.53
C ALA A 278 -5.43 5.19 13.92
N LEU A 279 -4.51 5.12 12.96
CA LEU A 279 -3.06 5.13 13.22
C LEU A 279 -2.53 6.51 13.65
N THR A 280 -3.19 7.61 13.26
CA THR A 280 -2.80 8.96 13.74
C THR A 280 -2.90 9.11 15.25
N THR A 281 -3.70 8.27 15.94
CA THR A 281 -3.77 8.25 17.41
C THR A 281 -2.44 7.92 18.09
N PHE A 282 -1.50 7.31 17.35
CA PHE A 282 -0.17 6.97 17.85
C PHE A 282 0.94 7.85 17.27
N SER A 283 0.59 8.86 16.48
CA SER A 283 1.56 9.78 15.89
C SER A 283 1.56 11.13 16.62
N HIS A 284 2.73 11.73 16.74
CA HIS A 284 2.89 13.11 17.22
C HIS A 284 3.00 14.12 16.07
N THR A 285 3.18 13.67 14.84
CA THR A 285 3.50 14.51 13.68
C THR A 285 2.40 14.56 12.63
N ALA A 286 1.48 13.59 12.64
CA ALA A 286 0.41 13.49 11.65
C ALA A 286 -0.96 13.41 12.34
N GLY A 287 -1.88 14.25 11.89
CA GLY A 287 -3.27 14.30 12.32
C GLY A 287 -4.25 13.72 11.28
N PRO A 288 -5.50 13.47 11.67
CA PRO A 288 -6.50 12.83 10.81
C PRO A 288 -6.95 13.69 9.61
N LEU A 289 -6.67 15.00 9.62
CA LEU A 289 -7.00 15.92 8.52
C LEU A 289 -5.85 16.09 7.51
N ASP A 290 -4.69 15.46 7.75
CA ASP A 290 -3.51 15.60 6.89
C ASP A 290 -3.53 14.66 5.67
N PHE A 291 -4.53 13.78 5.60
CA PHE A 291 -4.71 12.85 4.50
C PHE A 291 -5.28 13.55 3.25
N PRO A 292 -4.83 13.17 2.05
CA PRO A 292 -5.35 13.74 0.81
C PRO A 292 -6.86 13.46 0.65
N ARG A 293 -7.54 14.30 -0.12
CA ARG A 293 -8.93 14.05 -0.55
C ARG A 293 -8.92 13.03 -1.71
N TYR A 294 -9.95 12.18 -1.77
CA TYR A 294 -10.17 11.32 -2.93
C TYR A 294 -10.47 12.16 -4.17
N GLU A 295 -9.64 12.02 -5.19
CA GLU A 295 -9.82 12.65 -6.49
C GLU A 295 -9.78 11.60 -7.60
N HIS A 296 -10.95 11.20 -8.10
CA HIS A 296 -11.06 10.11 -9.07
C HIS A 296 -10.35 10.39 -10.41
N LYS A 297 -10.23 11.67 -10.80
CA LYS A 297 -9.48 12.09 -11.98
C LYS A 297 -7.96 11.99 -11.81
N ALA A 298 -7.48 12.10 -10.57
CA ALA A 298 -6.07 12.19 -10.19
C ALA A 298 -5.72 11.13 -9.13
N MET A 299 -6.15 9.88 -9.36
CA MET A 299 -6.04 8.83 -8.35
C MET A 299 -4.60 8.51 -7.94
N GLY A 300 -3.65 8.61 -8.87
CA GLY A 300 -2.23 8.35 -8.58
C GLY A 300 -1.75 9.16 -7.38
N GLU A 301 -1.97 10.47 -7.41
CA GLU A 301 -1.52 11.39 -6.36
C GLU A 301 -2.18 11.08 -5.01
N CYS A 302 -3.50 10.91 -4.98
CA CYS A 302 -4.21 10.73 -3.73
C CYS A 302 -3.96 9.34 -3.10
N PHE A 303 -3.87 8.26 -3.89
CA PHE A 303 -3.62 6.91 -3.38
C PHE A 303 -2.18 6.70 -2.94
N LEU A 304 -1.21 7.13 -3.76
CA LEU A 304 0.21 6.92 -3.45
C LEU A 304 0.62 7.72 -2.20
N LYS A 305 0.15 8.97 -2.10
CA LYS A 305 0.37 9.79 -0.91
C LYS A 305 -0.26 9.17 0.34
N LEU A 306 -1.54 8.79 0.30
CA LEU A 306 -2.20 8.15 1.43
C LEU A 306 -1.52 6.83 1.84
N GLY A 307 -1.16 5.98 0.85
CA GLY A 307 -0.44 4.73 1.08
C GLY A 307 0.89 4.95 1.79
N SER A 308 1.70 5.91 1.32
CA SER A 308 2.97 6.26 1.95
C SER A 308 2.83 6.78 3.38
N GLN A 309 1.81 7.62 3.65
CA GLN A 309 1.52 8.14 5.00
C GLN A 309 1.12 7.01 5.95
N ILE A 310 0.28 6.07 5.50
CA ILE A 310 -0.11 4.90 6.31
C ILE A 310 1.10 4.01 6.61
N LEU A 311 1.95 3.74 5.62
CA LEU A 311 3.15 2.94 5.81
C LEU A 311 4.12 3.60 6.81
N ALA A 312 4.35 4.91 6.69
CA ALA A 312 5.17 5.66 7.64
C ALA A 312 4.59 5.62 9.06
N LEU A 313 3.26 5.74 9.19
CA LEU A 313 2.59 5.57 10.48
C LEU A 313 2.83 4.16 11.03
N LEU A 314 2.63 3.10 10.24
CA LEU A 314 2.85 1.71 10.67
C LEU A 314 4.29 1.43 11.13
N ASP A 315 5.29 2.12 10.57
CA ASP A 315 6.69 2.00 11.00
C ASP A 315 7.01 2.75 12.30
N THR A 316 6.37 3.90 12.52
CA THR A 316 6.65 4.76 13.69
C THR A 316 5.99 4.28 14.99
N VAL A 317 4.98 3.40 14.94
CA VAL A 317 4.16 3.11 16.13
C VAL A 317 4.84 2.25 17.21
N ILE A 318 6.00 1.63 16.97
CA ILE A 318 6.69 0.89 18.05
C ILE A 318 8.20 1.11 17.99
N PRO A 319 8.72 2.10 18.72
CA PRO A 319 10.12 2.06 19.11
C PRO A 319 10.31 0.85 20.03
N THR A 320 10.96 -0.21 19.54
CA THR A 320 11.65 -1.15 20.41
C THR A 320 12.76 -0.37 21.10
N ARG A 321 12.45 0.19 22.28
CA ARG A 321 13.38 0.97 23.10
C ARG A 321 14.53 0.12 23.69
N PHE A 322 14.57 -1.17 23.36
CA PHE A 322 15.59 -2.10 23.83
C PHE A 322 15.91 -3.12 22.74
N ILE A 323 17.11 -3.68 22.84
CA ILE A 323 17.64 -4.73 21.98
C ILE A 323 17.99 -5.91 22.89
N ALA A 324 17.46 -7.09 22.61
CA ALA A 324 17.77 -8.30 23.34
C ALA A 324 18.62 -9.23 22.46
N LEU A 325 19.84 -9.51 22.90
CA LEU A 325 20.81 -10.37 22.23
C LEU A 325 20.89 -11.70 23.01
N PRO A 326 20.50 -12.84 22.42
CA PRO A 326 20.64 -14.13 23.08
C PRO A 326 22.12 -14.48 23.25
N LEU A 327 22.52 -14.89 24.45
CA LEU A 327 23.89 -15.33 24.71
C LEU A 327 24.08 -16.77 24.24
N ARG A 328 24.99 -16.98 23.29
CA ARG A 328 25.29 -18.31 22.74
C ARG A 328 26.44 -18.95 23.52
N ARG A 329 26.30 -20.23 23.87
CA ARG A 329 27.35 -20.99 24.55
C ARG A 329 28.54 -21.19 23.61
N ALA A 330 29.71 -20.67 23.99
CA ALA A 330 30.97 -20.83 23.25
C ALA A 330 31.79 -22.02 23.78
N THR A 331 31.84 -22.17 25.11
CA THR A 331 32.47 -23.31 25.81
C THR A 331 31.62 -23.73 27.00
N ASP A 332 32.07 -24.67 27.83
CA ASP A 332 31.26 -25.24 28.92
C ASP A 332 30.75 -24.24 29.96
N SER A 333 31.44 -23.12 30.12
CA SER A 333 31.07 -22.09 31.10
C SER A 333 31.15 -20.67 30.54
N VAL A 334 31.31 -20.51 29.22
CA VAL A 334 31.42 -19.20 28.57
C VAL A 334 30.32 -19.02 27.55
N TYR A 335 29.63 -17.89 27.66
CA TYR A 335 28.55 -17.46 26.79
C TYR A 335 28.90 -16.12 26.15
N ILE A 336 28.59 -15.95 24.88
CA ILE A 336 28.98 -14.76 24.11
C ILE A 336 27.81 -14.18 23.32
N ALA A 337 27.84 -12.88 23.10
CA ALA A 337 27.03 -12.18 22.11
C ALA A 337 27.85 -11.14 21.37
N GLU A 338 27.64 -11.05 20.06
CA GLU A 338 28.22 -10.02 19.21
C GLU A 338 27.32 -8.79 19.20
N ILE A 339 27.93 -7.60 19.24
CA ILE A 339 27.21 -6.33 19.22
C ILE A 339 27.49 -5.67 17.88
N GLU A 340 26.48 -5.64 17.02
CA GLU A 340 26.62 -5.18 15.63
C GLU A 340 26.85 -3.66 15.49
N LYS A 341 26.31 -2.86 16.42
CA LYS A 341 26.34 -1.39 16.36
C LYS A 341 26.73 -0.77 17.69
N ASP A 342 27.65 0.20 17.65
CA ASP A 342 28.11 0.93 18.85
C ASP A 342 26.98 1.74 19.52
N GLU A 343 26.01 2.20 18.74
CA GLU A 343 24.83 2.94 19.22
C GLU A 343 24.06 2.18 20.31
N TYR A 344 24.11 0.85 20.28
CA TYR A 344 23.39 0.00 21.23
C TYR A 344 23.98 0.11 22.65
N LEU A 345 25.26 0.44 22.77
CA LEU A 345 25.98 0.55 24.05
C LEU A 345 25.90 1.96 24.67
N SER A 346 25.26 2.91 23.98
CA SER A 346 25.14 4.31 24.42
C SER A 346 24.36 4.47 25.73
N GLY A 347 23.34 3.64 25.97
CA GLY A 347 22.48 3.70 27.14
C GLY A 347 22.68 2.55 28.12
N ALA A 348 21.62 2.17 28.84
CA ALA A 348 21.72 1.20 29.93
C ALA A 348 21.83 -0.25 29.42
N ALA A 349 22.54 -1.09 30.18
CA ALA A 349 22.71 -2.51 29.87
C ALA A 349 22.23 -3.38 31.03
N TYR A 350 21.54 -4.46 30.69
CA TYR A 350 20.95 -5.42 31.63
C TYR A 350 21.23 -6.83 31.13
N VAL A 351 21.28 -7.80 32.03
CA VAL A 351 21.28 -9.22 31.68
C VAL A 351 20.07 -9.85 32.33
N ALA A 352 19.32 -10.61 31.54
CA ALA A 352 18.23 -11.44 32.00
C ALA A 352 18.73 -12.88 32.07
N ILE A 353 18.59 -13.53 33.24
CA ILE A 353 19.03 -14.91 33.49
C ILE A 353 17.86 -15.75 33.98
N ALA A 354 17.65 -16.90 33.37
CA ALA A 354 16.81 -17.99 33.87
C ALA A 354 17.65 -19.26 33.98
N ALA A 355 17.47 -20.06 35.02
CA ALA A 355 18.22 -21.29 35.26
C ALA A 355 17.37 -22.29 36.06
N ASP A 356 17.79 -23.55 36.09
CA ASP A 356 17.09 -24.63 36.81
C ASP A 356 17.43 -24.63 38.32
N ILE A 357 17.38 -23.46 38.94
CA ILE A 357 17.59 -23.24 40.39
C ILE A 357 16.54 -22.27 40.93
N SER A 358 16.43 -22.15 42.27
CA SER A 358 15.44 -21.24 42.85
C SER A 358 15.79 -19.76 42.56
N SER A 359 14.78 -18.90 42.43
CA SER A 359 14.99 -17.46 42.20
C SER A 359 15.87 -16.82 43.27
N ALA A 360 15.72 -17.23 44.54
CA ALA A 360 16.53 -16.70 45.63
C ALA A 360 18.02 -17.06 45.47
N GLU A 361 18.32 -18.33 45.14
CA GLU A 361 19.70 -18.76 44.87
C GLU A 361 20.27 -18.08 43.64
N LEU A 362 19.46 -17.87 42.59
CA LEU A 362 19.92 -17.18 41.38
C LEU A 362 20.29 -15.72 41.66
N ILE A 363 19.51 -15.04 42.50
CA ILE A 363 19.76 -13.65 42.92
C ILE A 363 21.05 -13.55 43.74
N GLU A 364 21.28 -14.48 44.66
CA GLU A 364 22.46 -14.49 45.53
C GLU A 364 23.73 -14.90 44.77
N ARG A 365 23.67 -15.95 43.95
CA ARG A 365 24.84 -16.53 43.28
C ARG A 365 25.32 -15.71 42.09
N THR A 366 24.41 -15.05 41.35
CA THR A 366 24.77 -14.37 40.11
C THR A 366 25.82 -13.28 40.33
N PRO A 367 25.66 -12.29 41.23
CA PRO A 367 26.66 -11.25 41.43
C PRO A 367 28.01 -11.76 41.96
N ALA A 368 27.99 -12.87 42.72
CA ALA A 368 29.19 -13.45 43.31
C ALA A 368 30.00 -14.27 42.30
N LEU A 369 29.32 -15.12 41.53
CA LEU A 369 29.93 -16.18 40.73
C LEU A 369 30.05 -15.84 39.24
N VAL A 370 29.11 -15.08 38.69
CA VAL A 370 29.11 -14.74 37.26
C VAL A 370 30.12 -13.62 37.01
N LYS A 371 30.93 -13.78 35.97
CA LYS A 371 31.90 -12.75 35.54
C LYS A 371 31.57 -12.29 34.14
N VAL A 372 31.50 -10.97 33.95
CA VAL A 372 31.20 -10.34 32.68
C VAL A 372 32.40 -9.53 32.21
N CYS A 373 32.75 -9.65 30.93
CA CYS A 373 33.82 -8.90 30.28
C CYS A 373 33.63 -8.92 28.76
N SER A 374 34.60 -8.41 28.00
CA SER A 374 34.69 -8.74 26.58
C SER A 374 35.00 -10.22 26.39
N ALA A 375 34.43 -10.84 25.34
CA ALA A 375 34.67 -12.25 25.04
C ALA A 375 36.17 -12.55 24.83
N THR A 376 36.92 -11.56 24.34
CA THR A 376 38.37 -11.66 24.11
C THR A 376 39.22 -11.62 25.39
N HIS A 377 38.77 -10.92 26.44
CA HIS A 377 39.54 -10.76 27.69
C HIS A 377 38.99 -11.60 28.84
N LEU A 378 37.88 -12.34 28.63
CA LEU A 378 37.21 -13.10 29.67
C LEU A 378 38.11 -14.20 30.25
N GLU A 379 38.86 -14.93 29.42
CA GLU A 379 39.78 -15.99 29.91
C GLU A 379 40.90 -15.42 30.79
N THR A 380 41.48 -14.28 30.40
CA THR A 380 42.53 -13.61 31.19
C THR A 380 41.98 -13.15 32.53
N LEU A 381 40.76 -12.58 32.53
CA LEU A 381 40.07 -12.14 33.73
C LEU A 381 39.87 -13.28 34.72
N ILE A 382 39.43 -14.45 34.23
CA ILE A 382 39.25 -15.66 35.06
C ILE A 382 40.59 -16.15 35.62
N ARG A 383 41.61 -16.30 34.77
CA ARG A 383 42.93 -16.82 35.20
C ARG A 383 43.62 -15.94 36.23
N GLN A 384 43.42 -14.63 36.14
CA GLN A 384 44.04 -13.65 37.04
C GLN A 384 43.14 -13.27 38.23
N ALA A 385 41.98 -13.91 38.37
CA ALA A 385 40.98 -13.61 39.40
C ALA A 385 40.62 -12.11 39.47
N LEU A 386 40.60 -11.42 38.33
CA LEU A 386 40.26 -10.01 38.25
C LEU A 386 38.74 -9.80 38.35
N PRO A 387 38.28 -8.66 38.88
CA PRO A 387 36.86 -8.33 38.91
C PRO A 387 36.34 -8.06 37.49
N GLY A 388 35.19 -8.65 37.17
CA GLY A 388 34.42 -8.35 35.95
C GLY A 388 33.50 -7.15 36.13
N VAL A 389 32.66 -6.90 35.12
CA VAL A 389 31.60 -5.90 35.19
C VAL A 389 30.64 -6.26 36.34
N PRO A 390 30.42 -5.36 37.31
CA PRO A 390 29.52 -5.60 38.43
C PRO A 390 28.07 -5.83 37.97
N LEU A 391 27.42 -6.82 38.58
CA LEU A 391 26.01 -7.17 38.36
C LEU A 391 25.20 -6.85 39.61
N THR A 392 24.13 -6.06 39.47
CA THR A 392 23.23 -5.73 40.57
C THR A 392 21.83 -6.24 40.28
N HIS A 393 21.25 -7.05 41.18
CA HIS A 393 19.89 -7.55 41.01
C HIS A 393 18.87 -6.42 40.99
N MET A 394 17.86 -6.58 40.14
CA MET A 394 16.72 -5.68 40.05
C MET A 394 15.44 -6.46 40.34
N ALA A 395 14.64 -5.96 41.29
CA ALA A 395 13.33 -6.53 41.59
C ALA A 395 12.36 -6.50 40.39
N ALA A 396 12.48 -5.47 39.56
CA ALA A 396 11.79 -5.38 38.27
C ALA A 396 12.68 -4.62 37.27
N PRO A 397 12.70 -5.03 35.99
CA PRO A 397 13.41 -4.27 34.96
C PRO A 397 12.70 -2.93 34.68
N PRO A 398 13.39 -1.95 34.07
CA PRO A 398 12.79 -0.70 33.62
C PRO A 398 11.58 -0.92 32.71
N GLN A 399 10.64 0.04 32.70
CA GLN A 399 9.40 -0.04 31.89
C GLN A 399 9.64 -0.29 30.39
N ALA A 400 10.81 0.07 29.87
CA ALA A 400 11.18 -0.17 28.48
C ALA A 400 11.38 -1.68 28.15
N ILE A 401 11.67 -2.51 29.15
CA ILE A 401 12.02 -3.92 28.99
C ILE A 401 10.83 -4.80 29.44
N PRO A 402 10.34 -5.72 28.59
CA PRO A 402 9.29 -6.65 28.98
C PRO A 402 9.80 -7.68 29.98
N VAL A 403 9.07 -7.84 31.08
CA VAL A 403 9.30 -8.91 32.07
C VAL A 403 8.99 -10.29 31.46
N LYS A 404 9.95 -11.22 31.60
CA LYS A 404 9.83 -12.64 31.23
C LYS A 404 9.62 -13.48 32.48
N LEU A 405 8.74 -14.49 32.40
CA LEU A 405 8.55 -15.43 33.51
C LEU A 405 9.84 -16.20 33.80
N ASN A 406 10.14 -16.40 35.09
CA ASN A 406 11.30 -17.14 35.59
C ASN A 406 12.66 -16.52 35.23
N TYR A 407 12.69 -15.29 34.72
CA TYR A 407 13.92 -14.54 34.53
C TYR A 407 14.15 -13.59 35.71
N GLN A 408 15.39 -13.53 36.17
CA GLN A 408 15.90 -12.49 37.07
C GLN A 408 16.73 -11.50 36.26
N TYR A 409 16.57 -10.22 36.60
CA TYR A 409 17.21 -9.13 35.87
C TYR A 409 18.34 -8.54 36.71
N PHE A 410 19.47 -8.29 36.04
CA PHE A 410 20.65 -7.70 36.66
C PHE A 410 21.09 -6.49 35.84
N SER A 411 21.26 -5.33 36.47
CA SER A 411 21.88 -4.18 35.82
C SER A 411 23.40 -4.36 35.75
N LEU A 412 23.99 -3.90 34.65
CA LEU A 412 25.43 -3.87 34.46
C LEU A 412 25.94 -2.47 34.79
N ASP A 413 26.89 -2.40 35.72
CA ASP A 413 27.61 -1.16 35.96
C ASP A 413 28.58 -0.90 34.81
N ARG A 414 28.30 0.16 34.03
CA ARG A 414 29.09 0.54 32.86
C ARG A 414 30.40 1.26 33.21
N SER A 415 30.74 1.36 34.49
CA SER A 415 32.00 1.94 34.94
C SER A 415 33.13 0.90 35.01
N GLY A 416 34.36 1.37 34.82
CA GLY A 416 35.57 0.56 34.99
C GLY A 416 36.10 -0.13 33.73
N ALA A 417 37.34 -0.61 33.83
CA ALA A 417 38.12 -1.13 32.71
C ALA A 417 37.47 -2.34 32.01
N ALA A 418 36.74 -3.19 32.74
CA ALA A 418 36.07 -4.35 32.16
C ALA A 418 35.01 -3.94 31.13
N TRP A 419 34.21 -2.92 31.42
CA TRP A 419 33.21 -2.39 30.47
C TRP A 419 33.87 -1.70 29.27
N GLU A 420 34.95 -0.95 29.48
CA GLU A 420 35.71 -0.32 28.39
C GLU A 420 36.24 -1.35 27.38
N THR A 421 36.62 -2.55 27.84
CA THR A 421 37.01 -3.62 26.90
C THR A 421 35.86 -4.08 26.01
N ILE A 422 34.63 -4.17 26.55
CA ILE A 422 33.42 -4.54 25.79
C ILE A 422 33.13 -3.49 24.72
N LEU A 423 33.22 -2.20 25.09
CA LEU A 423 33.07 -1.09 24.15
C LEU A 423 34.08 -1.16 23.00
N ARG A 424 35.35 -1.47 23.32
CA ARG A 424 36.42 -1.54 22.31
C ARG A 424 36.34 -2.79 21.43
N SER A 425 35.96 -3.94 21.99
CA SER A 425 35.95 -5.23 21.29
C SER A 425 34.65 -5.52 20.55
N ARG A 426 33.56 -4.78 20.82
CA ARG A 426 32.21 -5.01 20.29
C ARG A 426 31.68 -6.43 20.53
N ASN A 427 32.14 -7.07 21.59
CA ASN A 427 31.67 -8.38 22.00
C ASN A 427 31.45 -8.44 23.50
N PHE A 428 30.40 -9.16 23.86
CA PHE A 428 30.02 -9.41 25.24
C PHE A 428 30.34 -10.87 25.57
N GLY A 429 31.01 -11.10 26.68
CA GLY A 429 31.35 -12.41 27.20
C GLY A 429 30.90 -12.54 28.66
N MET A 430 30.31 -13.68 28.98
CA MET A 430 29.86 -13.99 30.33
C MET A 430 30.28 -15.39 30.73
N TYR A 431 30.99 -15.48 31.85
CA TYR A 431 31.36 -16.72 32.49
C TYR A 431 30.30 -17.10 33.51
N VAL A 432 29.76 -18.31 33.39
CA VAL A 432 28.71 -18.85 34.25
C VAL A 432 29.16 -20.22 34.74
N PRO A 433 29.44 -20.37 36.05
CA PRO A 433 29.88 -21.65 36.59
C PRO A 433 28.73 -22.67 36.61
N GLY A 434 29.09 -23.96 36.67
CA GLY A 434 28.15 -25.08 36.64
C GLY A 434 27.15 -25.12 37.80
N ASP A 435 27.40 -24.35 38.87
CA ASP A 435 26.47 -24.14 39.99
C ASP A 435 25.16 -23.45 39.56
N ILE A 436 25.13 -22.83 38.38
CA ILE A 436 23.93 -22.28 37.74
C ILE A 436 23.59 -23.17 36.54
N ALA A 437 22.91 -24.28 36.82
CA ALA A 437 22.59 -25.30 35.82
C ALA A 437 21.59 -24.79 34.77
N ASN A 438 21.81 -25.18 33.51
CA ASN A 438 20.94 -24.91 32.37
C ASN A 438 20.54 -23.43 32.20
N ALA A 439 21.50 -22.52 32.39
CA ALA A 439 21.26 -21.10 32.28
C ALA A 439 20.89 -20.67 30.84
N SER A 440 19.71 -20.05 30.69
CA SER A 440 19.24 -19.34 29.51
C SER A 440 19.34 -17.84 29.75
N MET A 441 20.06 -17.12 28.89
CA MET A 441 20.51 -15.76 29.18
C MET A 441 20.45 -14.85 27.97
N GLU A 442 20.12 -13.60 28.22
CA GLU A 442 20.04 -12.56 27.20
C GLU A 442 20.70 -11.28 27.70
N LEU A 443 21.49 -10.65 26.83
CA LEU A 443 21.96 -9.29 27.03
C LEU A 443 20.91 -8.33 26.51
N ILE A 444 20.44 -7.42 27.35
CA ILE A 444 19.45 -6.41 27.02
C ILE A 444 20.11 -5.03 27.03
N LEU A 445 20.12 -4.37 25.88
CA LEU A 445 20.67 -3.03 25.70
C LEU A 445 19.54 -2.04 25.47
N VAL A 446 19.51 -0.95 26.22
CA VAL A 446 18.55 0.15 26.11
C VAL A 446 19.35 1.36 25.64
N PRO A 447 19.37 1.69 24.33
CA PRO A 447 20.09 2.86 23.82
C PRO A 447 19.64 4.14 24.54
N ALA A 448 20.55 5.11 24.71
CA ALA A 448 20.17 6.40 25.26
C ALA A 448 19.18 7.07 24.28
N GLU A 449 18.11 7.67 24.79
CA GLU A 449 17.26 8.52 23.95
C GLU A 449 18.15 9.59 23.32
N ALA A 450 18.19 9.65 21.99
CA ALA A 450 18.75 10.80 21.31
C ALA A 450 18.00 12.01 21.84
N SER A 451 18.67 12.81 22.67
CA SER A 451 18.11 14.05 23.19
C SER A 451 17.76 14.88 21.97
N ALA A 452 16.46 14.94 21.65
CA ALA A 452 15.93 15.90 20.72
C ALA A 452 16.49 17.26 21.15
N SER A 453 17.24 17.89 20.26
CA SER A 453 17.86 19.18 20.49
C SER A 453 16.80 20.13 21.05
N ARG A 454 16.86 20.40 22.35
CA ARG A 454 16.31 21.64 22.90
C ARG A 454 17.22 22.75 22.40
N ALA A 455 16.89 23.25 21.22
CA ALA A 455 17.38 24.50 20.64
C ALA A 455 16.26 24.93 19.69
N GLY A 456 15.67 26.10 19.78
CA GLY A 456 15.85 27.30 20.59
C GLY A 456 14.81 28.29 20.07
#